data_AF-A0A2G2GA84-F1
#
_entry.id   AF-A0A2G2GA84-F1
#
_cell.length_a   1.000
_cell.length_b   1.000
_cell.length_c   1.000
_cell.angle_alpha   90.00
_cell.angle_beta   90.00
_cell.angle_gamma   90.00
#
_symmetry.space_group_name_H-M   'P 1'
#
loop_
_entity.id
_entity.type
_entity.pdbx_description
1 polymer ?
#
loop_
_entity_poly.entity_id
_entity_poly.type
_entity_poly.pdbx_seq_one_letter_code
_entity_poly.pdbx_strand_id
1 'polypeptide(L)'
;MTQEELDALMGGDVDLEALEDESSEKEEESPSTDELEHNADEYKVSASHKWPPPPPTNDNKMVHQLDDVTKESEEKASEIFDHIEKISDELMEAEETLAGVVGTFNSNIELFKTLSEKFPDVQAFKDQLEKNETSKETVETHIVSLQDHGDSIMNVMDIMQYQDIHRQKIERVINVMRALSSYMNELFSGGKDDSKRVASARHLPGDSATEDVVSSDDIEALLASFSK
;
A
#
# COMPACT_ATOMS: atom_id res chain seq x y z
N MET A 1 -10.75 -19.53 -30.90
CA MET A 1 -11.37 -18.21 -31.09
C MET A 1 -11.68 -18.04 -32.55
N THR A 2 -12.96 -17.87 -32.87
CA THR A 2 -13.41 -17.62 -34.24
C THR A 2 -13.36 -16.12 -34.54
N GLN A 3 -13.18 -15.75 -35.80
CA GLN A 3 -13.00 -14.36 -36.22
C GLN A 3 -14.20 -13.46 -35.88
N GLU A 4 -15.39 -14.05 -35.71
CA GLU A 4 -16.63 -13.39 -35.30
C GLU A 4 -16.60 -12.98 -33.82
N GLU A 5 -15.91 -13.73 -32.95
CA GLU A 5 -15.72 -13.39 -31.53
C GLU A 5 -14.70 -12.25 -31.36
N LEU A 6 -13.73 -12.13 -32.27
CA LEU A 6 -12.72 -11.07 -32.28
C LEU A 6 -13.28 -9.74 -32.81
N ASP A 7 -14.19 -9.77 -33.79
CA ASP A 7 -14.87 -8.58 -34.33
C ASP A 7 -15.92 -8.02 -33.35
N ALA A 8 -16.59 -8.87 -32.57
CA ALA A 8 -17.48 -8.43 -31.49
C ALA A 8 -16.74 -7.71 -30.36
N LEU A 9 -15.47 -8.07 -30.11
CA LEU A 9 -14.63 -7.46 -29.09
C LEU A 9 -14.05 -6.09 -29.54
N MET A 10 -13.89 -5.85 -30.85
CA MET A 10 -13.40 -4.58 -31.39
C MET A 10 -14.50 -3.61 -31.84
N GLY A 11 -15.73 -4.10 -32.04
CA GLY A 11 -16.88 -3.29 -32.51
C GLY A 11 -17.79 -2.72 -31.40
N GLY A 12 -17.53 -3.08 -30.14
CA GLY A 12 -18.19 -2.45 -29.00
C GLY A 12 -17.51 -1.13 -28.68
N ASP A 13 -18.25 -0.03 -28.73
CA ASP A 13 -17.82 1.30 -28.32
C ASP A 13 -17.41 1.26 -26.84
N VAL A 14 -16.13 0.98 -26.57
CA VAL A 14 -15.54 1.03 -25.24
C VAL A 14 -15.38 2.52 -24.93
N ASP A 15 -16.38 3.07 -24.27
CA ASP A 15 -16.32 4.39 -23.68
C ASP A 15 -15.25 4.39 -22.58
N LEU A 16 -14.04 4.78 -22.98
CA LEU A 16 -12.82 4.74 -22.16
C LEU A 16 -12.82 5.81 -21.04
N GLU A 17 -13.87 6.64 -20.95
CA GLU A 17 -14.04 7.65 -19.90
C GLU A 17 -14.89 7.14 -18.70
N ALA A 18 -15.44 5.92 -18.76
CA ALA A 18 -16.29 5.37 -17.69
C ALA A 18 -15.55 4.45 -16.67
N LEU A 19 -14.22 4.31 -16.78
CA LEU A 19 -13.41 3.39 -15.94
C LEU A 19 -12.60 4.08 -14.83
N GLU A 20 -12.75 5.39 -14.62
CA GLU A 20 -11.97 6.13 -13.61
C GLU A 20 -12.62 6.27 -12.23
N ASP A 21 -13.81 5.69 -11.97
CA ASP A 21 -14.54 6.04 -10.74
C ASP A 21 -15.32 4.89 -10.08
N GLU A 22 -14.73 3.70 -9.95
CA GLU A 22 -15.22 2.69 -8.98
C GLU A 22 -14.06 1.89 -8.34
N SER A 23 -13.47 2.46 -7.29
CA SER A 23 -12.84 1.67 -6.23
C SER A 23 -13.24 2.22 -4.87
N SER A 24 -14.53 2.10 -4.55
CA SER A 24 -15.05 2.22 -3.18
C SER A 24 -14.93 0.87 -2.46
N GLU A 25 -14.00 0.80 -1.53
CA GLU A 25 -14.12 0.22 -0.19
C GLU A 25 -14.71 -1.21 -0.06
N LYS A 26 -13.82 -2.16 0.28
CA LYS A 26 -14.17 -3.27 1.18
C LYS A 26 -13.31 -3.16 2.44
N GLU A 27 -13.99 -2.97 3.56
CA GLU A 27 -13.47 -3.05 4.92
C GLU A 27 -13.02 -4.50 5.21
N GLU A 28 -11.79 -4.67 5.69
CA GLU A 28 -11.46 -5.69 6.68
C GLU A 28 -10.57 -5.07 7.77
N GLU A 29 -10.95 -5.40 9.00
CA GLU A 29 -10.53 -4.79 10.26
C GLU A 29 -9.05 -5.03 10.60
N SER A 30 -8.35 -3.97 10.99
CA SER A 30 -7.08 -4.03 11.73
C SER A 30 -7.34 -4.02 13.25
N PRO A 31 -6.52 -4.73 14.05
CA PRO A 31 -6.73 -4.78 15.49
C PRO A 31 -6.24 -3.48 16.18
N SER A 32 -7.04 -3.07 17.16
CA SER A 32 -6.89 -1.92 18.05
C SER A 32 -5.46 -1.56 18.49
N THR A 33 -5.10 -0.28 18.33
CA THR A 33 -4.28 0.46 19.30
C THR A 33 -4.66 1.95 19.31
N ASP A 34 -5.27 2.36 20.42
CA ASP A 34 -5.45 3.68 21.01
C ASP A 34 -5.84 4.88 20.12
N GLU A 35 -7.11 5.26 20.30
CA GLU A 35 -7.74 6.52 19.91
C GLU A 35 -6.89 7.75 20.31
N LEU A 36 -6.26 8.39 19.33
CA LEU A 36 -6.06 9.83 19.33
C LEU A 36 -6.85 10.39 18.16
N GLU A 37 -8.11 10.75 18.43
CA GLU A 37 -8.96 11.55 17.54
C GLU A 37 -8.27 12.89 17.23
N HIS A 38 -7.47 12.98 16.17
CA HIS A 38 -7.17 14.26 15.56
C HIS A 38 -8.41 14.73 14.80
N ASN A 39 -9.28 15.44 15.52
CA ASN A 39 -10.43 16.12 14.98
C ASN A 39 -9.99 17.04 13.81
N ALA A 40 -10.42 16.70 12.59
CA ALA A 40 -10.23 17.52 11.39
C ALA A 40 -10.83 18.95 11.53
N ASP A 41 -11.65 19.17 12.56
CA ASP A 41 -12.20 20.48 12.93
C ASP A 41 -11.17 21.47 13.52
N GLU A 42 -9.96 21.02 13.89
CA GLU A 42 -8.92 21.92 14.42
C GLU A 42 -8.23 22.76 13.31
N TYR A 43 -8.52 22.48 12.02
CA TYR A 43 -8.14 23.34 10.90
C TYR A 43 -9.21 24.39 10.54
N LYS A 44 -10.19 24.65 11.42
CA LYS A 44 -10.91 25.93 11.35
C LYS A 44 -10.03 26.98 12.01
N VAL A 45 -9.70 28.03 11.27
CA VAL A 45 -9.08 29.24 11.82
C VAL A 45 -10.09 29.89 12.77
N SER A 46 -10.27 29.31 13.96
CA SER A 46 -11.04 29.90 15.05
C SER A 46 -10.32 31.17 15.43
N ALA A 47 -11.02 32.31 15.43
CA ALA A 47 -10.48 33.62 15.77
C ALA A 47 -9.89 33.71 17.20
N SER A 48 -10.02 32.65 18.00
CA SER A 48 -9.42 32.46 19.33
C SER A 48 -8.02 31.87 19.33
N HIS A 49 -7.54 31.29 18.22
CA HIS A 49 -6.19 30.73 18.13
C HIS A 49 -5.17 31.84 17.82
N LYS A 50 -4.14 31.98 18.66
CA LYS A 50 -3.10 33.00 18.51
C LYS A 50 -2.40 32.84 17.15
N TRP A 51 -2.42 33.92 16.38
CA TRP A 51 -1.64 34.10 15.17
C TRP A 51 -0.21 34.53 15.53
N PRO A 52 0.84 34.03 14.86
CA PRO A 52 0.84 33.05 13.77
C PRO A 52 0.62 31.61 14.27
N PRO A 53 0.10 30.71 13.41
CA PRO A 53 0.00 29.29 13.75
C PRO A 53 1.36 28.74 14.15
N PRO A 54 1.42 27.76 15.08
CA PRO A 54 2.67 27.14 15.47
C PRO A 54 3.39 26.60 14.24
N PRO A 55 4.74 26.67 14.19
CA PRO A 55 5.50 26.15 13.07
C PRO A 55 5.16 24.67 12.85
N PRO A 56 5.09 24.20 11.59
CA PRO A 56 4.70 22.82 11.31
C PRO A 56 5.61 21.84 12.04
N THR A 57 5.01 21.03 12.91
CA THR A 57 5.63 19.84 13.51
C THR A 57 6.02 18.84 12.41
N ASN A 58 6.98 17.95 12.66
CA ASN A 58 7.41 16.97 11.64
C ASN A 58 6.24 16.13 11.12
N ASP A 59 5.24 15.86 11.96
CA ASP A 59 4.00 15.15 11.62
C ASP A 59 3.06 15.94 10.69
N ASN A 60 3.29 17.24 10.50
CA ASN A 60 2.51 18.09 9.59
C ASN A 60 3.29 18.40 8.30
N LYS A 61 4.47 17.81 8.12
CA LYS A 61 5.28 17.96 6.91
C LYS A 61 5.01 16.78 5.99
N MET A 62 4.02 16.96 5.11
CA MET A 62 3.63 15.95 4.10
C MET A 62 4.83 15.39 3.32
N VAL A 63 5.84 16.21 3.00
CA VAL A 63 7.05 15.76 2.31
C VAL A 63 7.85 14.73 3.11
N HIS A 64 8.01 14.94 4.43
CA HIS A 64 8.70 13.99 5.31
C HIS A 64 7.91 12.69 5.46
N GLN A 65 6.59 12.78 5.61
CA GLN A 65 5.72 11.60 5.68
C GLN A 65 5.80 10.76 4.41
N LEU A 66 5.83 11.41 3.23
CA LEU A 66 5.99 10.69 1.98
C LEU A 66 7.38 10.04 1.85
N ASP A 67 8.45 10.71 2.31
CA ASP A 67 9.79 10.09 2.37
C ASP A 67 9.78 8.85 3.30
N ASP A 68 9.20 8.98 4.49
CA ASP A 68 9.14 7.89 5.49
C ASP A 68 8.34 6.70 4.94
N VAL A 69 7.20 6.95 4.29
CA VAL A 69 6.40 5.91 3.60
C VAL A 69 7.18 5.25 2.48
N THR A 70 7.95 6.00 1.68
CA THR A 70 8.76 5.37 0.62
C THR A 70 9.84 4.46 1.19
N LYS A 71 10.48 4.86 2.28
CA LYS A 71 11.53 4.09 2.92
C LYS A 71 10.98 2.83 3.60
N GLU A 72 9.92 2.97 4.38
CA GLU A 72 9.27 1.83 5.03
C GLU A 72 8.72 0.84 4.00
N SER A 73 8.13 1.35 2.90
CA SER A 73 7.65 0.50 1.81
C SER A 73 8.79 -0.27 1.12
N GLU A 74 10.00 0.29 1.01
CA GLU A 74 11.16 -0.41 0.42
C GLU A 74 11.66 -1.54 1.33
N GLU A 75 11.77 -1.26 2.63
CA GLU A 75 12.16 -2.26 3.64
C GLU A 75 11.14 -3.41 3.67
N LYS A 76 9.85 -3.10 3.69
CA LYS A 76 8.78 -4.12 3.66
C LYS A 76 8.67 -4.87 2.34
N ALA A 77 8.86 -4.21 1.20
CA ALA A 77 8.93 -4.91 -0.08
C ALA A 77 10.06 -5.94 -0.10
N SER A 78 11.22 -5.58 0.44
CA SER A 78 12.38 -6.47 0.52
C SER A 78 12.10 -7.68 1.40
N GLU A 79 11.49 -7.48 2.57
CA GLU A 79 11.05 -8.58 3.45
C GLU A 79 10.06 -9.52 2.74
N ILE A 80 9.10 -8.98 1.99
CA ILE A 80 8.13 -9.79 1.24
C ILE A 80 8.84 -10.62 0.16
N PHE A 81 9.82 -10.05 -0.54
CA PHE A 81 10.61 -10.78 -1.54
C PHE A 81 11.37 -11.96 -0.93
N ASP A 82 12.05 -11.73 0.19
CA ASP A 82 12.77 -12.79 0.91
C ASP A 82 11.82 -13.91 1.36
N HIS A 83 10.62 -13.54 1.83
CA HIS A 83 9.59 -14.51 2.21
C HIS A 83 9.06 -15.30 1.01
N ILE A 84 8.83 -14.66 -0.13
CA ILE A 84 8.35 -15.32 -1.34
C ILE A 84 9.40 -16.27 -1.89
N GLU A 85 10.68 -15.89 -1.90
CA GLU A 85 11.78 -16.76 -2.32
C GLU A 85 11.85 -18.02 -1.44
N LYS A 86 11.76 -17.84 -0.12
CA LYS A 86 11.71 -18.96 0.83
C LYS A 86 10.52 -19.89 0.59
N ILE A 87 9.33 -19.33 0.32
CA ILE A 87 8.14 -20.14 0.02
C ILE A 87 8.33 -20.87 -1.32
N SER A 88 8.89 -20.23 -2.34
CA SER A 88 9.19 -20.85 -3.63
C SER A 88 10.11 -22.05 -3.47
N ASP A 89 11.19 -21.91 -2.70
CA ASP A 89 12.11 -23.01 -2.40
C ASP A 89 11.43 -24.15 -1.64
N GLU A 90 10.62 -23.83 -0.63
CA GLU A 90 9.85 -24.82 0.13
C GLU A 90 8.84 -25.57 -0.74
N LEU A 91 8.20 -24.90 -1.71
CA LEU A 91 7.29 -25.55 -2.66
C LEU A 91 8.03 -26.50 -3.61
N MET A 92 9.21 -26.11 -4.11
CA MET A 92 10.03 -26.98 -4.95
C MET A 92 10.50 -28.23 -4.18
N GLU A 93 10.94 -28.07 -2.94
CA GLU A 93 11.31 -29.21 -2.09
C GLU A 93 10.10 -30.10 -1.78
N ALA A 94 8.93 -29.50 -1.50
CA ALA A 94 7.69 -30.25 -1.31
C ALA A 94 7.29 -31.04 -2.57
N GLU A 95 7.47 -30.48 -3.76
CA GLU A 95 7.21 -31.16 -5.03
C GLU A 95 8.15 -32.37 -5.20
N GLU A 96 9.46 -32.19 -4.99
CA GLU A 96 10.45 -33.27 -5.13
C GLU A 96 10.18 -34.41 -4.12
N THR A 97 9.88 -34.06 -2.87
CA THR A 97 9.58 -35.04 -1.83
C THR A 97 8.31 -35.83 -2.14
N LEU A 98 7.23 -35.18 -2.59
CA LEU A 98 6.01 -35.86 -3.01
C LEU A 98 6.22 -36.72 -4.26
N ALA A 99 7.03 -36.28 -5.23
CA ALA A 99 7.41 -37.09 -6.38
C ALA A 99 8.16 -38.37 -5.95
N GLY A 100 9.03 -38.27 -4.94
CA GLY A 100 9.65 -39.43 -4.30
C GLY A 100 8.63 -40.39 -3.67
N VAL A 101 7.62 -39.85 -2.97
CA VAL A 101 6.52 -40.63 -2.39
C VAL A 101 5.72 -41.37 -3.48
N VAL A 102 5.45 -40.74 -4.63
CA VAL A 102 4.81 -41.41 -5.78
C VAL A 102 5.64 -42.62 -6.25
N GLY A 103 6.98 -42.50 -6.27
CA GLY A 103 7.88 -43.62 -6.56
C GLY A 103 7.70 -44.80 -5.59
N THR A 104 7.52 -44.52 -4.29
CA THR A 104 7.25 -45.57 -3.29
C THR A 104 5.88 -46.22 -3.50
N PHE A 105 4.85 -45.44 -3.85
CA PHE A 105 3.54 -45.98 -4.17
C PHE A 105 3.57 -46.88 -5.41
N ASN A 106 4.29 -46.49 -6.47
CA ASN A 106 4.47 -47.34 -7.66
C ASN A 106 5.08 -48.70 -7.30
N SER A 107 6.14 -48.72 -6.48
CA SER A 107 6.78 -49.95 -6.01
C SER A 107 5.82 -50.81 -5.17
N ASN A 108 5.04 -50.17 -4.28
CA ASN A 108 4.03 -50.85 -3.48
C ASN A 108 2.92 -51.45 -4.36
N ILE A 109 2.44 -50.71 -5.37
CA ILE A 109 1.41 -51.17 -6.30
C ILE A 109 1.90 -52.41 -7.06
N GLU A 110 3.14 -52.42 -7.57
CA GLU A 110 3.72 -53.60 -8.25
C GLU A 110 3.81 -54.82 -7.31
N LEU A 111 4.22 -54.60 -6.06
CA LEU A 111 4.31 -55.65 -5.06
C LEU A 111 2.94 -56.24 -4.71
N PHE A 112 1.93 -55.38 -4.48
CA PHE A 112 0.57 -55.82 -4.20
C PHE A 112 -0.10 -56.45 -5.42
N LYS A 113 0.21 -56.02 -6.66
CA LYS A 113 -0.24 -56.69 -7.89
C LYS A 113 0.27 -58.12 -7.94
N THR A 114 1.57 -58.31 -7.70
CA THR A 114 2.18 -59.64 -7.67
C THR A 114 1.59 -60.53 -6.56
N LEU A 115 1.39 -59.97 -5.36
CA LEU A 115 0.81 -60.71 -4.23
C LEU A 115 -0.65 -61.11 -4.47
N SER A 116 -1.46 -60.22 -5.05
CA SER A 116 -2.87 -60.51 -5.34
C SER A 116 -3.05 -61.53 -6.47
N GLU A 117 -2.10 -61.61 -7.43
CA GLU A 117 -2.05 -62.69 -8.42
C GLU A 117 -1.64 -64.04 -7.80
N LYS A 118 -0.66 -64.04 -6.89
CA LYS A 118 -0.15 -65.28 -6.25
C LYS A 118 -1.07 -65.83 -5.18
N PHE A 119 -1.81 -64.96 -4.49
CA PHE A 119 -2.71 -65.32 -3.39
C PHE A 119 -4.11 -64.73 -3.60
N PRO A 120 -4.88 -65.26 -4.57
CA PRO A 120 -6.18 -64.70 -4.96
C PRO A 120 -7.24 -64.75 -3.86
N ASP A 121 -7.08 -65.65 -2.87
CA ASP A 121 -8.00 -65.83 -1.75
C ASP A 121 -7.81 -64.79 -0.62
N VAL A 122 -6.74 -64.00 -0.67
CA VAL A 122 -6.45 -62.98 0.36
C VAL A 122 -6.99 -61.63 -0.10
N GLN A 123 -8.22 -61.32 0.33
CA GLN A 123 -8.91 -60.07 -0.02
C GLN A 123 -8.13 -58.81 0.41
N ALA A 124 -7.42 -58.86 1.54
CA ALA A 124 -6.66 -57.73 2.07
C ALA A 124 -5.61 -57.17 1.09
N PHE A 125 -5.04 -58.00 0.20
CA PHE A 125 -4.08 -57.52 -0.80
C PHE A 125 -4.76 -56.69 -1.90
N LYS A 126 -6.00 -57.03 -2.27
CA LYS A 126 -6.78 -56.25 -3.24
C LYS A 126 -7.19 -54.92 -2.64
N ASP A 127 -7.68 -54.94 -1.40
CA ASP A 127 -8.11 -53.72 -0.70
C ASP A 127 -6.92 -52.76 -0.48
N GLN A 128 -5.73 -53.29 -0.16
CA GLN A 128 -4.54 -52.46 0.02
C GLN A 128 -3.96 -51.96 -1.31
N LEU A 129 -4.13 -52.70 -2.41
CA LEU A 129 -3.77 -52.25 -3.74
C LEU A 129 -4.61 -51.05 -4.16
N GLU A 130 -5.94 -51.14 -4.02
CA GLU A 130 -6.87 -50.05 -4.35
C GLU A 130 -6.58 -48.80 -3.51
N LYS A 131 -6.30 -48.97 -2.21
CA LYS A 131 -5.90 -47.86 -1.33
C LYS A 131 -4.60 -47.18 -1.77
N ASN A 132 -3.60 -47.96 -2.20
CA ASN A 132 -2.35 -47.38 -2.70
C ASN A 132 -2.56 -46.64 -4.03
N GLU A 133 -3.37 -47.19 -4.95
CA GLU A 133 -3.71 -46.52 -6.21
C GLU A 133 -4.44 -45.19 -5.97
N THR A 134 -5.42 -45.18 -5.05
CA THR A 134 -6.17 -43.96 -4.68
C THR A 134 -5.26 -42.94 -3.99
N SER A 135 -4.40 -43.40 -3.07
CA SER A 135 -3.46 -42.52 -2.35
C SER A 135 -2.44 -41.90 -3.31
N LYS A 136 -1.97 -42.67 -4.30
CA LYS A 136 -1.08 -42.17 -5.35
C LYS A 136 -1.74 -41.04 -6.15
N GLU A 137 -2.96 -41.24 -6.61
CA GLU A 137 -3.73 -40.21 -7.36
C GLU A 137 -3.91 -38.93 -6.54
N THR A 138 -4.17 -39.07 -5.23
CA THR A 138 -4.28 -37.92 -4.31
C THR A 138 -2.95 -37.16 -4.20
N VAL A 139 -1.82 -37.87 -4.10
CA VAL A 139 -0.49 -37.23 -4.08
C VAL A 139 -0.16 -36.56 -5.42
N GLU A 140 -0.48 -37.18 -6.55
CA GLU A 140 -0.30 -36.58 -7.88
C GLU A 140 -1.15 -35.30 -8.03
N THR A 141 -2.36 -35.28 -7.48
CA THR A 141 -3.19 -34.06 -7.42
C THR A 141 -2.55 -32.96 -6.59
N HIS A 142 -1.94 -33.30 -5.45
CA HIS A 142 -1.21 -32.33 -4.63
C HIS A 142 0.04 -31.78 -5.32
N ILE A 143 0.76 -32.60 -6.10
CA ILE A 143 1.89 -32.16 -6.91
C ILE A 143 1.43 -31.09 -7.91
N VAL A 144 0.33 -31.32 -8.63
CA VAL A 144 -0.24 -30.32 -9.55
C VAL A 144 -0.61 -29.03 -8.80
N SER A 145 -1.24 -29.15 -7.63
CA SER A 145 -1.57 -27.98 -6.81
C SER A 145 -0.33 -27.20 -6.34
N LEU A 146 0.79 -27.86 -6.04
CA LEU A 146 2.04 -27.17 -5.72
C LEU A 146 2.60 -26.41 -6.93
N GLN A 147 2.50 -26.99 -8.13
CA GLN A 147 2.90 -26.31 -9.37
C GLN A 147 2.05 -25.06 -9.62
N ASP A 148 0.73 -25.15 -9.41
CA ASP A 148 -0.19 -24.00 -9.53
C ASP A 148 0.14 -22.89 -8.51
N HIS A 149 0.56 -23.26 -7.28
CA HIS A 149 1.05 -22.29 -6.29
C HIS A 149 2.39 -21.67 -6.72
N GLY A 150 3.29 -22.45 -7.32
CA GLY A 150 4.53 -21.95 -7.92
C GLY A 150 4.27 -20.89 -9.00
N ASP A 151 3.34 -21.15 -9.91
CA ASP A 151 2.91 -20.19 -10.93
C ASP A 151 2.31 -18.93 -10.31
N SER A 152 1.52 -19.08 -9.24
CA SER A 152 0.96 -17.95 -8.49
C SER A 152 2.04 -17.08 -7.85
N ILE A 153 3.10 -17.69 -7.30
CA ILE A 153 4.26 -16.96 -6.77
C ILE A 153 4.96 -16.16 -7.86
N MET A 154 5.15 -16.73 -9.05
CA MET A 154 5.74 -16.01 -10.18
C MET A 154 4.91 -14.77 -10.54
N ASN A 155 3.58 -14.90 -10.54
CA ASN A 155 2.69 -13.75 -10.77
C ASN A 155 2.80 -12.68 -9.67
N VAL A 156 2.94 -13.07 -8.40
CA VAL A 156 3.15 -12.12 -7.30
C VAL A 156 4.50 -11.40 -7.46
N MET A 157 5.54 -12.12 -7.88
CA MET A 157 6.86 -11.55 -8.15
C MET A 157 6.81 -10.48 -9.26
N ASP A 158 5.99 -10.70 -10.28
CA ASP A 158 5.75 -9.71 -11.34
C ASP A 158 4.99 -8.47 -10.83
N ILE A 159 3.99 -8.65 -9.96
CA ILE A 159 3.26 -7.52 -9.35
C ILE A 159 4.17 -6.72 -8.40
N MET A 160 5.07 -7.36 -7.67
CA MET A 160 6.02 -6.64 -6.81
C MET A 160 6.98 -5.74 -7.59
N GLN A 161 7.30 -6.07 -8.85
CA GLN A 161 8.04 -5.15 -9.71
C GLN A 161 7.24 -3.85 -9.97
N TYR A 162 5.90 -3.91 -9.98
CA TYR A 162 5.04 -2.73 -10.09
C TYR A 162 5.09 -1.84 -8.83
N GLN A 163 5.47 -2.39 -7.67
CA GLN A 163 5.68 -1.60 -6.46
C GLN A 163 6.85 -0.62 -6.61
N ASP A 164 7.92 -0.98 -7.32
CA ASP A 164 9.03 -0.06 -7.59
C ASP A 164 8.57 1.15 -8.43
N ILE A 165 7.62 0.96 -9.34
CA ILE A 165 7.01 2.05 -10.12
C ILE A 165 6.26 3.02 -9.18
N HIS A 166 5.55 2.52 -8.18
CA HIS A 166 4.87 3.37 -7.19
C HIS A 166 5.85 4.20 -6.37
N ARG A 167 6.95 3.60 -5.91
CA ARG A 167 8.04 4.32 -5.23
C ARG A 167 8.57 5.47 -6.11
N GLN A 168 8.90 5.19 -7.38
CA GLN A 168 9.38 6.21 -8.32
C GLN A 168 8.36 7.35 -8.55
N LYS A 169 7.07 7.03 -8.63
CA LYS A 169 6.00 8.03 -8.74
C LYS A 169 5.95 8.93 -7.50
N ILE A 170 6.08 8.37 -6.30
CA ILE A 170 6.12 9.15 -5.05
C ILE A 170 7.37 10.03 -5.00
N GLU A 171 8.55 9.50 -5.34
CA GLU A 171 9.80 10.30 -5.41
C GLU A 171 9.67 11.50 -6.35
N ARG A 172 9.02 11.30 -7.51
CA ARG A 172 8.74 12.39 -8.45
C ARG A 172 7.83 13.46 -7.83
N VAL A 173 6.75 13.05 -7.15
CA VAL A 173 5.84 13.97 -6.46
C VAL A 173 6.56 14.73 -5.36
N ILE A 174 7.36 14.05 -4.54
CA ILE A 174 8.18 14.65 -3.48
C ILE A 174 9.12 15.72 -4.06
N ASN A 175 9.80 15.43 -5.17
CA ASN A 175 10.70 16.39 -5.80
C ASN A 175 9.96 17.63 -6.33
N VAL A 176 8.78 17.45 -6.93
CA VAL A 176 7.92 18.56 -7.35
C VAL A 176 7.47 19.39 -6.15
N MET A 177 7.07 18.75 -5.04
CA MET A 177 6.65 19.44 -3.82
C MET A 177 7.79 20.24 -3.18
N ARG A 178 9.01 19.69 -3.14
CA ARG A 178 10.21 20.40 -2.67
C ARG A 178 10.54 21.61 -3.56
N ALA A 179 10.42 21.46 -4.88
CA ALA A 179 10.61 22.56 -5.82
C ALA A 179 9.54 23.65 -5.65
N LEU A 180 8.28 23.27 -5.43
CA LEU A 180 7.16 24.20 -5.24
C LEU A 180 7.28 24.97 -3.92
N SER A 181 7.73 24.31 -2.85
CA SER A 181 8.07 24.96 -1.57
C SER A 181 9.23 25.95 -1.73
N SER A 182 10.30 25.56 -2.44
CA SER A 182 11.43 26.46 -2.73
C SER A 182 11.01 27.65 -3.57
N TYR A 183 10.19 27.43 -4.59
CA TYR A 183 9.63 28.49 -5.44
C TYR A 183 8.75 29.46 -4.64
N MET A 184 7.89 28.96 -3.74
CA MET A 184 7.12 29.82 -2.83
C MET A 184 8.04 30.64 -1.93
N ASN A 185 9.06 30.02 -1.33
CA ASN A 185 10.00 30.73 -0.48
C ASN A 185 10.77 31.80 -1.27
N GLU A 186 11.16 31.51 -2.51
CA GLU A 186 11.80 32.48 -3.41
C GLU A 186 10.86 33.64 -3.78
N LEU A 187 9.59 33.36 -4.10
CA LEU A 187 8.57 34.39 -4.36
C LEU A 187 8.35 35.32 -3.16
N PHE A 188 8.39 34.79 -1.94
CA PHE A 188 8.23 35.57 -0.71
C PHE A 188 9.54 36.22 -0.24
N SER A 189 10.71 35.71 -0.66
CA SER A 189 12.01 36.32 -0.43
C SER A 189 12.18 37.56 -1.32
N GLY A 190 11.51 38.64 -0.94
CA GLY A 190 11.66 39.92 -1.64
C GLY A 190 13.12 40.35 -1.64
N GLY A 191 13.69 40.63 -2.82
CA GLY A 191 15.07 41.14 -2.98
C GLY A 191 15.33 42.54 -2.38
N LYS A 192 14.44 43.05 -1.53
CA LYS A 192 14.58 44.29 -0.77
C LYS A 192 14.62 43.95 0.71
N ASP A 193 15.70 44.36 1.37
CA ASP A 193 15.81 44.45 2.83
C ASP A 193 14.54 45.08 3.41
N ASP A 194 13.97 44.44 4.43
CA ASP A 194 12.71 44.84 5.08
C ASP A 194 12.80 46.27 5.61
N SER A 195 14.01 46.70 5.97
CA SER A 195 14.37 48.07 6.38
C SER A 195 14.17 49.13 5.29
N LYS A 196 14.16 48.72 4.01
CA LYS A 196 13.95 49.58 2.82
C LYS A 196 12.54 49.46 2.24
N ARG A 197 11.69 48.63 2.85
CA ARG A 197 10.29 48.53 2.44
C ARG A 197 9.53 49.72 2.99
N VAL A 198 8.55 50.20 2.23
CA VAL A 198 7.67 51.29 2.67
C VAL A 198 6.95 50.79 3.91
N ALA A 199 7.01 51.57 4.99
CA ALA A 199 6.33 51.25 6.24
C ALA A 199 4.87 50.89 5.94
N SER A 200 4.36 49.84 6.58
CA SER A 200 2.96 49.45 6.45
C SER A 200 2.09 50.66 6.75
N ALA A 201 1.21 51.01 5.80
CA ALA A 201 0.35 52.17 5.95
C ALA A 201 -0.61 51.92 7.12
N ARG A 202 -0.47 52.70 8.20
CA ARG A 202 -1.41 52.70 9.32
C ARG A 202 -2.68 53.50 9.03
N HIS A 203 -2.65 54.36 8.02
CA HIS A 203 -3.73 55.26 7.63
C HIS A 203 -3.82 55.39 6.11
N LEU A 204 -5.03 55.55 5.59
CA LEU A 204 -5.27 55.93 4.19
C LEU A 204 -5.46 57.45 4.08
N PRO A 205 -5.16 58.07 2.92
CA PRO A 205 -5.41 59.50 2.71
C PRO A 205 -6.90 59.82 2.88
N GLY A 206 -7.25 60.54 3.95
CA GLY A 206 -8.64 60.84 4.33
C GLY A 206 -8.98 60.44 5.77
N ASP A 207 -8.17 59.58 6.41
CA ASP A 207 -8.31 59.29 7.83
C ASP A 207 -7.99 60.55 8.67
N SER A 208 -9.00 61.04 9.38
CA SER A 208 -8.93 62.25 10.20
C SER A 208 -8.89 61.95 11.70
N ALA A 209 -9.05 60.69 12.09
CA ALA A 209 -9.18 60.26 13.48
C ALA A 209 -8.21 59.11 13.78
N THR A 210 -7.38 59.31 14.80
CA THR A 210 -6.41 58.31 15.30
C THR A 210 -6.96 57.54 16.51
N GLU A 211 -8.21 57.79 16.90
CA GLU A 211 -8.84 57.18 18.09
C GLU A 211 -9.09 55.67 17.95
N ASP A 212 -9.20 55.15 16.72
CA ASP A 212 -9.45 53.71 16.47
C ASP A 212 -8.17 52.88 16.32
N VAL A 213 -6.98 53.48 16.43
CA VAL A 213 -5.72 52.72 16.39
C VAL A 213 -5.37 52.28 17.81
N VAL A 214 -5.94 51.16 18.22
CA VAL A 214 -5.67 50.53 19.52
C VAL A 214 -4.19 50.12 19.57
N SER A 215 -3.44 50.64 20.56
CA SER A 215 -2.03 50.28 20.72
C SER A 215 -1.88 48.86 21.29
N SER A 216 -0.71 48.23 21.11
CA SER A 216 -0.45 46.90 21.69
C SER A 216 -0.68 46.88 23.21
N ASP A 217 -0.37 48.00 23.87
CA ASP A 217 -0.53 48.17 25.31
C ASP A 217 -2.01 48.28 25.72
N ASP A 218 -2.84 48.94 24.89
CA ASP A 218 -4.30 49.02 25.10
C ASP A 218 -4.97 47.64 24.89
N ILE A 219 -4.47 46.84 23.94
CA ILE A 219 -4.93 45.45 23.72
C ILE A 219 -4.58 44.57 24.92
N GLU A 220 -3.38 44.71 25.48
CA GLU A 220 -2.93 43.93 26.64
C GLU A 220 -3.69 44.33 27.92
N ALA A 221 -4.00 45.63 28.09
CA ALA A 221 -4.86 46.13 29.16
C ALA A 221 -6.31 45.62 29.04
N LEU A 222 -6.86 45.55 27.83
CA LEU A 222 -8.17 44.93 27.57
C LEU A 222 -8.15 43.43 27.91
N LEU A 223 -7.15 42.68 27.47
CA LEU A 223 -7.01 41.26 27.80
C LEU A 223 -6.92 41.01 29.31
N ALA A 224 -6.18 41.84 30.04
CA ALA A 224 -6.11 41.78 31.50
C ALA A 224 -7.44 42.10 32.18
N SER A 225 -8.27 42.97 31.58
CA SER A 225 -9.60 43.29 32.11
C SER A 225 -10.62 42.15 31.95
N PHE A 226 -10.41 41.27 30.95
CA PHE A 226 -11.26 40.10 30.69
C PHE A 226 -10.79 38.82 31.42
N SER A 227 -9.58 38.79 32.00
CA SER A 227 -9.06 37.62 32.74
C SER A 227 -9.44 37.58 34.23
N LYS A 228 -10.55 38.22 34.61
CA LYS A 228 -11.01 38.35 35.99
C LYS A 228 -12.39 37.74 36.20
#